data_AF-A0A7W1S2D2-F1
#
_entry.id   AF-A0A7W1S2D2-F1
#
_cell.length_a   1.000
_cell.length_b   1.000
_cell.length_c   1.000
_cell.angle_alpha   90.00
_cell.angle_beta   90.00
_cell.angle_gamma   90.00
#
_symmetry.space_group_name_H-M   'P 1'
#
loop_
_entity.id
_entity.type
_entity.pdbx_description
1 polymer ?
#
loop_
_entity_poly.entity_id
_entity_poly.type
_entity_poly.pdbx_seq_one_letter_code
_entity_poly.pdbx_strand_id
1 'polypeptide(L)' 'MSKVRTDRGHEFQARFHWHVEDQGIQHVYIKPGAPQLNGKVEWSHRTDETEFY' A
#
# COMPACT_ATOMS: atom_id res chain seq x y z
N MET A 1 18.06 1.81 2.95
CA MET A 1 16.93 2.18 3.83
C MET A 1 15.65 2.04 3.03
N SER A 2 14.85 1.03 3.35
CA SER A 2 13.65 0.66 2.58
C SER A 2 12.46 1.50 3.03
N LYS A 3 11.59 1.89 2.09
CA LYS A 3 10.44 2.75 2.36
C LYS A 3 9.21 2.22 1.65
N VAL A 4 8.12 2.06 2.38
CA VAL A 4 6.82 1.65 1.83
C VAL A 4 5.86 2.82 1.84
N ARG A 5 5.07 2.96 0.78
CA ARG A 5 4.06 3.99 0.62
C ARG A 5 2.70 3.35 0.42
N THR A 6 1.76 3.64 1.31
CA THR A 6 0.40 3.10 1.24
C THR A 6 -0.62 4.23 1.35
N ASP A 7 -1.83 3.98 0.88
CA ASP A 7 -2.97 4.83 1.20
C ASP A 7 -3.35 4.74 2.69
N ARG A 8 -4.38 5.49 3.07
CA ARG A 8 -4.93 5.51 4.44
C ARG A 8 -5.97 4.41 4.68
N GLY A 9 -5.96 3.37 3.86
CA GLY A 9 -6.80 2.19 4.02
C GLY A 9 -6.64 1.59 5.41
N HIS A 10 -7.73 1.03 5.92
CA HIS A 10 -7.78 0.46 7.27
C HIS A 10 -6.75 -0.66 7.49
N GLU A 11 -6.41 -1.38 6.41
CA GLU A 11 -5.42 -2.46 6.39
C GLU A 11 -4.00 -1.96 6.69
N PHE A 12 -3.69 -0.71 6.36
CA PHE A 12 -2.36 -0.09 6.52
C PHE A 12 -2.29 0.85 7.73
N GLN A 13 -3.14 0.67 8.73
CA GLN A 13 -3.11 1.48 9.95
C GLN A 13 -2.09 0.93 10.97
N ALA A 14 -2.31 1.19 12.27
CA ALA A 14 -1.31 1.05 13.34
C ALA A 14 -0.57 -0.30 13.35
N ARG A 15 -1.27 -1.43 13.16
CA ARG A 15 -0.65 -2.76 13.18
C ARG A 15 0.40 -2.95 12.08
N PHE A 16 0.07 -2.53 10.87
CA PHE A 16 0.99 -2.62 9.74
C PHE A 16 2.17 -1.65 9.91
N HIS A 17 1.89 -0.42 10.36
CA HIS A 17 2.91 0.60 10.61
C HIS A 17 3.98 0.11 11.59
N TRP A 18 3.58 -0.43 12.74
CA TRP A 18 4.54 -0.94 13.73
C TRP A 18 5.30 -2.16 13.22
N HIS A 19 4.65 -3.05 12.47
CA HIS A 19 5.32 -4.22 11.91
C HIS A 19 6.46 -3.85 10.96
N VAL A 20 6.24 -2.88 10.06
CA VAL A 20 7.28 -2.47 9.10
C VAL A 20 8.37 -1.62 9.76
N GLU A 21 8.03 -0.80 10.77
CA GLU A 21 9.04 -0.07 11.55
C GLU A 21 9.97 -1.01 12.33
N ASP A 22 9.44 -2.09 12.90
CA ASP A 22 10.24 -3.12 13.58
C ASP A 22 11.22 -3.81 12.62
N GLN A 23 10.83 -3.96 11.35
CA GLN A 23 11.68 -4.47 10.26
C GLN A 23 12.67 -3.40 9.72
N GLY A 24 12.69 -2.19 10.28
CA GLY A 24 13.54 -1.09 9.83
C GLY A 24 13.10 -0.45 8.50
N ILE A 25 11.83 -0.61 8.13
CA ILE A 25 11.22 -0.07 6.91
C ILE A 25 10.39 1.16 7.28
N GLN A 26 10.67 2.28 6.62
CA GLN A 26 9.93 3.51 6.86
C GLN A 26 8.55 3.43 6.20
N HIS A 27 7.49 3.57 6.98
CA HIS A 27 6.12 3.65 6.49
C HIS A 27 5.67 5.10 6.27
N VAL A 28 5.19 5.43 5.06
CA VAL A 28 4.71 6.78 4.75
C VAL A 28 3.39 6.74 4.00
N TYR A 29 2.40 7.46 4.53
CA TYR A 29 1.12 7.65 3.85
C TYR A 29 1.26 8.52 2.60
N ILE A 30 0.64 8.11 1.49
CA ILE A 30 0.46 9.01 0.34
C ILE A 30 -0.54 10.12 0.65
N LYS A 31 -0.33 11.30 0.06
CA LYS A 31 -1.25 12.43 0.22
C LYS A 31 -2.64 12.05 -0.30
N PRO A 32 -3.72 12.37 0.46
CA PRO A 32 -5.08 12.20 -0.03
C PRO A 32 -5.26 13.04 -1.30
N GLY A 33 -5.90 12.47 -2.33
CA GLY A 33 -6.10 13.13 -3.62
C GLY A 33 -5.08 12.78 -4.71
N ALA A 34 -4.19 11.80 -4.47
CA ALA A 34 -3.31 11.22 -5.50
C ALA A 34 -3.68 9.76 -5.83
N PRO A 35 -4.92 9.45 -6.26
CA PRO A 35 -5.34 8.08 -6.61
C PRO A 35 -4.55 7.49 -7.79
N GLN A 36 -3.92 8.34 -8.61
CA GLN A 36 -3.05 7.93 -9.71
C GLN A 36 -1.83 7.11 -9.24
N LEU A 37 -1.35 7.33 -8.00
CA LEU A 37 -0.27 6.54 -7.40
C LEU A 37 -0.72 5.14 -6.97
N ASN A 38 -2.01 4.95 -6.68
CA ASN A 38 -2.61 3.63 -6.45
C ASN A 38 -3.07 2.96 -7.75
N GLY A 39 -3.04 3.67 -8.87
CA GLY A 39 -3.50 3.16 -10.16
C GLY A 39 -2.77 1.90 -10.62
N LYS A 40 -1.54 1.65 -10.16
CA LYS A 40 -0.83 0.38 -10.42
C LYS A 40 -1.40 -0.79 -9.62
N VAL A 41 -1.80 -0.57 -8.36
CA VAL A 41 -2.45 -1.56 -7.49
C VAL A 41 -3.85 -1.90 -8.00
N GLU A 42 -4.61 -0.88 -8.41
CA GLU A 42 -5.93 -1.07 -9.03
C GLU A 42 -5.83 -1.81 -10.38
N TRP A 43 -4.76 -1.56 -11.15
CA TRP A 43 -4.49 -2.31 -12.38
C TRP A 43 -4.06 -3.76 -12.11
N SER A 44 -3.26 -4.05 -11.08
CA SER A 44 -2.91 -5.44 -10.73
C SER A 44 -4.13 -6.20 -10.27
N HIS A 45 -4.98 -5.65 -9.40
CA HIS A 45 -6.21 -6.32 -8.96
C HIS A 45 -7.13 -6.73 -10.11
N ARG A 46 -7.25 -5.90 -11.15
CA ARG A 46 -8.04 -6.23 -12.35
C ARG A 46 -7.40 -7.36 -13.19
N THR A 47 -6.10 -7.55 -13.10
CA THR A 47 -5.38 -8.64 -13.79
C THR A 47 -5.45 -9.93 -12.98
N ASP A 48 -5.31 -9.85 -11.65
CA ASP A 48 -5.49 -10.98 -10.73
C ASP A 48 -6.90 -11.59 -10.83
N GLU A 49 -7.95 -10.77 -10.96
CA GLU A 49 -9.32 -11.25 -11.15
C GLU A 49 -9.52 -12.05 -12.45
N THR A 50 -8.67 -11.83 -13.46
CA THR A 50 -8.77 -12.51 -14.76
C THR A 50 -7.94 -13.79 -14.82
N GLU A 51 -6.92 -13.96 -13.97
CA GLU A 51 -6.09 -15.18 -13.90
C GLU A 51 -6.62 -16.24 -12.91
N PHE A 52 -7.52 -15.87 -12.00
CA PHE A 52 -8.03 -16.76 -10.94
C PHE A 52 -9.53 -17.11 -11.05
N TYR A 53 -10.22 -16.77 -12.14
CA TYR A 53 -11.63 -17.11 -12.40
C TYR A 53 -11.83 -17.97 -13.66
#